data_AF-A0A952ICD0-F1
#
_entry.id   AF-A0A952ICD0-F1
#
_cell.length_a   1.000
_cell.length_b   1.000
_cell.length_c   1.000
_cell.angle_alpha   90.00
_cell.angle_beta   90.00
_cell.angle_gamma   90.00
#
_symmetry.space_group_name_H-M   'P 1'
#
loop_
_entity.id
_entity.type
_entity.pdbx_description
1 polymer ?
#
loop_
_entity_poly.entity_id
_entity_poly.type
_entity_poly.pdbx_seq_one_letter_code
_entity_poly.pdbx_strand_id
1 'polypeptide(L)'
;MLNLLWLLLPVAAAGGWFAAKRGNSEANSDTFWDHASNYHRGLNFLLNEQQDKAVELFVNMTDVDQETAETHLALGNMFRRRGEVDRAIRVHQSLMDKEDLRADVRADALFELARDYDTAGLLDRSEKLFRQMIEQGHNVQQAYTNLLSIYERERDWPRAIEIATQYGNQIDKPLEPLIAHYYCELAQTAINESNYEQAETHLEKALYYCSDCARANVMWGELALQQKDYATAIDRFESVENQRPELMPEIISPLFEALVASENDKALRAYIDRIRGRFNAYSVIKTTRNMIEKLDGKQIADDFFKEQIVKRPSLKGLRDWARGQLAKSPPTEREKVEAMCDMLDQVVRDKPSYQCTHCGFRGQSLHWRCPSCGHWDTVQTIIGAEGE
;
A
#
# COMPACT_ATOMS: atom_id res chain seq x y z
N MET A 1 -68.76 -42.60 -52.54
CA MET A 1 -67.33 -42.58 -52.13
C MET A 1 -67.05 -41.45 -51.13
N LEU A 2 -67.79 -41.36 -50.00
CA LEU A 2 -67.51 -40.35 -48.95
C LEU A 2 -67.40 -40.94 -47.52
N ASN A 3 -67.66 -42.24 -47.34
CA ASN A 3 -67.72 -42.86 -46.00
C ASN A 3 -66.37 -43.46 -45.53
N LEU A 4 -65.37 -43.61 -46.40
CA LEU A 4 -64.06 -44.18 -46.02
C LEU A 4 -63.12 -43.14 -45.37
N LEU A 5 -63.30 -41.85 -45.70
CA LEU A 5 -62.49 -40.74 -45.17
C LEU A 5 -62.70 -40.51 -43.67
N TRP A 6 -63.92 -40.77 -43.15
CA TRP A 6 -64.23 -40.60 -41.74
C TRP A 6 -63.61 -41.68 -40.84
N LEU A 7 -63.28 -42.87 -41.38
CA LEU A 7 -62.57 -43.92 -40.65
C LEU A 7 -61.06 -43.70 -40.55
N LEU A 8 -60.49 -42.87 -41.43
CA LEU A 8 -59.06 -42.53 -41.40
C LEU A 8 -58.71 -41.49 -40.32
N LEU A 9 -59.66 -40.65 -39.93
CA LEU A 9 -59.47 -39.64 -38.86
C LEU A 9 -59.08 -40.25 -37.50
N PRO A 10 -59.80 -41.26 -36.96
CA PRO A 10 -59.39 -41.88 -35.69
C PRO A 10 -58.08 -42.64 -35.79
N VAL A 11 -57.75 -43.22 -36.94
CA VAL A 11 -56.47 -43.91 -37.16
C VAL A 11 -55.31 -42.92 -37.25
N ALA A 12 -55.50 -41.78 -37.92
CA ALA A 12 -54.53 -40.70 -37.97
C ALA A 12 -54.35 -40.04 -36.59
N ALA A 13 -55.44 -39.87 -35.83
CA ALA A 13 -55.38 -39.36 -34.46
C ALA A 13 -54.67 -40.33 -33.52
N ALA A 14 -54.96 -41.63 -33.61
CA ALA A 14 -54.27 -42.67 -32.82
C ALA A 14 -52.78 -42.78 -33.22
N GLY A 15 -52.47 -42.70 -34.52
CA GLY A 15 -51.10 -42.69 -35.02
C GLY A 15 -50.33 -41.45 -34.58
N GLY A 16 -50.96 -40.27 -34.64
CA GLY A 16 -50.40 -39.02 -34.14
C GLY A 16 -50.17 -39.03 -32.62
N TRP A 17 -51.11 -39.58 -31.85
CA TRP A 17 -50.97 -39.74 -30.40
C TRP A 17 -49.86 -40.73 -30.03
N PHE A 18 -49.75 -41.85 -30.75
CA PHE A 18 -48.70 -42.83 -30.53
C PHE A 18 -47.31 -42.31 -30.95
N ALA A 19 -47.24 -41.52 -32.03
CA ALA A 19 -46.02 -40.83 -32.46
C ALA A 19 -45.60 -39.72 -31.47
N ALA A 20 -46.55 -38.93 -30.95
CA ALA A 20 -46.29 -37.92 -29.92
C ALA A 20 -45.81 -38.56 -28.60
N LYS A 21 -46.40 -39.69 -28.20
CA LYS A 21 -45.99 -40.41 -26.98
C LYS A 21 -44.63 -41.11 -27.12
N ARG A 22 -44.19 -41.42 -28.34
CA ARG A 22 -42.82 -41.89 -28.63
C ARG A 22 -41.83 -40.76 -28.89
N GLY A 23 -42.31 -39.56 -29.23
CA GLY A 23 -41.52 -38.36 -29.51
C GLY A 23 -41.23 -37.49 -28.27
N ASN A 24 -41.95 -37.69 -27.16
CA ASN A 24 -41.55 -37.16 -25.85
C ASN A 24 -40.37 -37.98 -25.30
N SER A 25 -39.21 -37.76 -25.91
CA SER A 25 -37.95 -37.78 -25.18
C SER A 25 -37.96 -36.60 -24.20
N GLU A 26 -38.66 -36.76 -23.08
CA GLU A 26 -38.56 -35.92 -21.87
C GLU A 26 -37.17 -36.13 -21.24
N ALA A 27 -36.16 -35.65 -21.95
CA ALA A 27 -34.79 -35.60 -21.48
C ALA A 27 -34.15 -34.34 -22.10
N ASN A 28 -34.57 -33.17 -21.60
CA ASN A 28 -33.73 -31.95 -21.47
C ASN A 28 -34.51 -30.65 -21.17
N SER A 29 -35.84 -30.58 -21.35
CA SER A 29 -36.57 -29.32 -21.11
C SER A 29 -36.83 -29.04 -19.63
N ASP A 30 -37.19 -30.06 -18.85
CA ASP A 30 -37.57 -29.88 -17.45
C ASP A 30 -36.36 -29.61 -16.56
N THR A 31 -35.21 -30.23 -16.88
CA THR A 31 -33.93 -29.97 -16.21
C THR A 31 -33.48 -28.52 -16.40
N PHE A 32 -33.59 -27.96 -17.61
CA PHE A 32 -33.20 -26.57 -17.90
C PHE A 32 -34.00 -25.54 -17.07
N TRP A 33 -35.34 -25.68 -17.03
CA TRP A 33 -36.20 -24.78 -16.28
C TRP A 33 -36.06 -24.93 -14.76
N ASP A 34 -35.78 -26.14 -14.27
CA ASP A 34 -35.47 -26.36 -12.85
C ASP A 34 -34.11 -25.75 -12.45
N HIS A 35 -33.10 -25.81 -13.32
CA HIS A 35 -31.81 -25.15 -13.08
C HIS A 35 -31.99 -23.62 -13.06
N ALA A 36 -32.65 -23.03 -14.06
CA ALA A 36 -32.92 -21.59 -14.10
C ALA A 36 -33.76 -21.10 -12.89
N SER A 37 -34.75 -21.87 -12.47
CA SER A 37 -35.62 -21.58 -11.32
C SER A 37 -34.87 -21.60 -9.99
N ASN A 38 -34.09 -22.67 -9.74
CA ASN A 38 -33.25 -22.74 -8.54
C ASN A 38 -32.16 -21.66 -8.59
N TYR A 39 -31.65 -21.32 -9.76
CA TYR A 39 -30.60 -20.32 -9.95
C TYR A 39 -31.05 -18.90 -9.58
N HIS A 40 -32.24 -18.48 -10.05
CA HIS A 40 -32.86 -17.22 -9.61
C HIS A 40 -33.13 -17.19 -8.10
N ARG A 41 -33.43 -18.35 -7.50
CA ARG A 41 -33.66 -18.48 -6.07
C ARG A 41 -32.37 -18.32 -5.26
N GLY A 42 -31.27 -18.89 -5.75
CA GLY A 42 -29.92 -18.70 -5.17
C GLY A 42 -29.46 -17.24 -5.22
N LEU A 43 -29.66 -16.55 -6.35
CA LEU A 43 -29.41 -15.12 -6.49
C LEU A 43 -30.27 -14.27 -5.54
N ASN A 44 -31.56 -14.61 -5.39
CA ASN A 44 -32.46 -13.91 -4.48
C ASN A 44 -32.07 -14.13 -3.00
N PHE A 45 -31.52 -15.29 -2.65
CA PHE A 45 -30.95 -15.52 -1.32
C PHE A 45 -29.70 -14.68 -1.08
N LEU A 46 -28.85 -14.47 -2.09
CA LEU A 46 -27.68 -13.58 -1.99
C LEU A 46 -28.10 -12.10 -1.81
N LEU A 47 -29.10 -11.64 -2.56
CA LEU A 47 -29.64 -10.27 -2.47
C LEU A 47 -30.33 -9.98 -1.13
N ASN A 48 -30.85 -11.00 -0.46
CA ASN A 48 -31.56 -10.88 0.83
C ASN A 48 -30.70 -11.30 2.04
N GLU A 49 -29.38 -11.38 1.89
CA GLU A 49 -28.43 -11.81 2.94
C GLU A 49 -28.69 -13.20 3.54
N GLN A 50 -29.51 -14.03 2.88
CA GLN A 50 -29.82 -15.42 3.27
C GLN A 50 -28.79 -16.40 2.68
N GLN A 51 -27.53 -16.09 2.91
CA GLN A 51 -26.40 -16.68 2.19
C GLN A 51 -26.22 -18.19 2.44
N ASP A 52 -26.62 -18.72 3.61
CA ASP A 52 -26.52 -20.16 3.90
C ASP A 52 -27.46 -21.01 3.05
N LYS A 53 -28.64 -20.48 2.73
CA LYS A 53 -29.61 -21.13 1.84
C LYS A 53 -29.15 -21.06 0.38
N ALA A 54 -28.47 -19.98 -0.01
CA ALA A 54 -27.85 -19.87 -1.32
C ALA A 54 -26.77 -20.94 -1.50
N VAL A 55 -25.93 -21.17 -0.49
CA VAL A 55 -24.87 -22.19 -0.50
C VAL A 55 -25.44 -23.59 -0.68
N GLU A 56 -26.45 -23.98 0.08
CA GLU A 56 -27.07 -25.31 -0.04
C GLU A 56 -27.66 -25.54 -1.44
N LEU A 57 -28.30 -24.51 -1.99
CA LEU A 57 -28.90 -24.57 -3.32
C LEU A 57 -27.85 -24.68 -4.43
N PHE A 58 -26.72 -23.97 -4.31
CA PHE A 58 -25.64 -23.99 -5.30
C PHE A 58 -24.73 -25.22 -5.18
N VAL A 59 -24.52 -25.77 -3.97
CA VAL A 59 -23.78 -27.04 -3.80
C VAL A 59 -24.50 -28.21 -4.46
N ASN A 60 -25.83 -28.16 -4.51
CA ASN A 60 -26.65 -29.17 -5.19
C ASN A 60 -26.69 -28.99 -6.72
N MET A 61 -26.17 -27.88 -7.26
CA MET A 61 -25.97 -27.66 -8.69
C MET A 61 -24.55 -28.11 -9.06
N THR A 62 -24.38 -29.39 -9.35
CA THR A 62 -23.07 -29.97 -9.70
C THR A 62 -22.67 -29.78 -11.16
N ASP A 63 -23.60 -29.39 -12.04
CA ASP A 63 -23.34 -29.26 -13.47
C ASP A 63 -22.90 -27.84 -13.82
N VAL A 64 -21.58 -27.66 -13.92
CA VAL A 64 -20.97 -26.47 -14.53
C VAL A 64 -21.15 -26.57 -16.04
N ASP A 65 -21.96 -25.67 -16.61
CA ASP A 65 -22.12 -25.44 -18.05
C ASP A 65 -21.81 -23.97 -18.40
N GLN A 66 -21.88 -23.63 -19.69
CA GLN A 66 -21.56 -22.29 -20.18
C GLN A 66 -22.51 -21.20 -19.62
N GLU A 67 -23.74 -21.57 -19.25
CA GLU A 67 -24.76 -20.64 -18.75
C GLU A 67 -24.66 -20.42 -17.23
N THR A 68 -24.13 -21.40 -16.50
CA THR A 68 -23.99 -21.38 -15.03
C THR A 68 -22.60 -20.97 -14.55
N ALA A 69 -21.63 -20.80 -15.45
CA ALA A 69 -20.24 -20.48 -15.13
C ALA A 69 -20.08 -19.16 -14.34
N GLU A 70 -20.83 -18.11 -14.70
CA GLU A 70 -20.81 -16.82 -13.99
C GLU A 70 -21.29 -16.95 -12.52
N THR A 71 -22.21 -17.87 -12.25
CA THR A 71 -22.66 -18.12 -10.88
C THR A 71 -21.66 -18.94 -10.08
N HIS A 72 -20.97 -19.88 -10.71
CA HIS A 72 -19.88 -20.58 -10.05
C HIS A 72 -18.74 -19.61 -9.67
N LEU A 73 -18.45 -18.61 -10.51
CA LEU A 73 -17.55 -17.50 -10.14
C LEU A 73 -18.06 -16.73 -8.91
N ALA A 74 -19.34 -16.35 -8.90
CA ALA A 74 -19.94 -15.66 -7.76
C ALA A 74 -19.91 -16.51 -6.47
N LEU A 75 -20.15 -17.82 -6.59
CA LEU A 75 -20.11 -18.77 -5.48
C LEU A 75 -18.71 -18.93 -4.89
N GLY A 76 -17.69 -19.10 -5.73
CA GLY A 76 -16.30 -19.19 -5.28
C GLY A 76 -15.86 -17.91 -4.57
N ASN A 77 -16.20 -16.76 -5.14
CA ASN A 77 -15.97 -15.44 -4.51
C ASN A 77 -16.63 -15.31 -3.13
N MET A 78 -17.84 -15.86 -2.97
CA MET A 78 -18.56 -15.89 -1.71
C MET A 78 -17.85 -16.78 -0.67
N PHE A 79 -17.43 -18.00 -1.05
CA PHE A 79 -16.66 -18.87 -0.16
C PHE A 79 -15.37 -18.22 0.33
N ARG A 80 -14.61 -17.57 -0.57
CA ARG A 80 -13.39 -16.84 -0.18
C ARG A 80 -13.68 -15.73 0.82
N ARG A 81 -14.75 -14.94 0.63
CA ARG A 81 -15.15 -13.87 1.57
C ARG A 81 -15.53 -14.40 2.96
N ARG A 82 -16.02 -15.63 3.07
CA ARG A 82 -16.31 -16.30 4.35
C ARG A 82 -15.07 -16.93 5.01
N GLY A 83 -13.93 -16.92 4.33
CA GLY A 83 -12.73 -17.63 4.77
C GLY A 83 -12.74 -19.13 4.45
N GLU A 84 -13.73 -19.62 3.70
CA GLU A 84 -13.81 -21.02 3.23
C GLU A 84 -12.96 -21.21 1.96
N VAL A 85 -11.66 -20.87 2.04
CA VAL A 85 -10.78 -20.74 0.87
C VAL A 85 -10.63 -22.06 0.10
N ASP A 86 -10.55 -23.20 0.78
CA ASP A 86 -10.47 -24.52 0.11
C ASP A 86 -11.68 -24.82 -0.77
N ARG A 87 -12.87 -24.34 -0.40
CA ARG A 87 -14.09 -24.48 -1.21
C ARG A 87 -14.04 -23.54 -2.40
N ALA A 88 -13.59 -22.31 -2.21
CA ALA A 88 -13.40 -21.35 -3.30
C ALA A 88 -12.45 -21.92 -4.37
N ILE A 89 -11.29 -22.44 -3.94
CA ILE A 89 -10.31 -23.08 -4.82
C ILE A 89 -10.96 -24.21 -5.62
N ARG A 90 -11.71 -25.12 -4.97
CA ARG A 90 -12.39 -26.23 -5.67
C ARG A 90 -13.39 -25.74 -6.72
N VAL A 91 -14.18 -24.72 -6.40
CA VAL A 91 -15.17 -24.15 -7.32
C VAL A 91 -14.47 -23.52 -8.53
N HIS A 92 -13.47 -22.66 -8.33
CA HIS A 92 -12.79 -22.02 -9.45
C HIS A 92 -11.90 -22.99 -10.25
N GLN A 93 -11.30 -24.01 -9.63
CA GLN A 93 -10.63 -25.10 -10.35
C GLN A 93 -11.61 -25.87 -11.25
N SER A 94 -12.80 -26.19 -10.75
CA SER A 94 -13.80 -26.92 -11.54
C SER A 94 -14.25 -26.17 -12.80
N LEU A 95 -14.19 -24.83 -12.78
CA LEU A 95 -14.38 -24.02 -13.98
C LEU A 95 -13.22 -24.18 -14.96
N MET A 96 -11.98 -24.22 -14.48
CA MET A 96 -10.79 -24.37 -15.35
C MET A 96 -10.71 -25.71 -16.07
N ASP A 97 -11.30 -26.76 -15.49
CA ASP A 97 -11.36 -28.10 -16.09
C ASP A 97 -12.36 -28.21 -17.26
N LYS A 98 -13.18 -27.17 -17.52
CA LYS A 98 -14.17 -27.17 -18.60
C LYS A 98 -13.56 -26.63 -19.89
N GLU A 99 -13.60 -27.40 -20.97
CA GLU A 99 -13.01 -27.04 -22.26
C GLU A 99 -13.82 -25.97 -23.01
N ASP A 100 -15.16 -26.03 -22.91
CA ASP A 100 -16.08 -25.19 -23.70
C ASP A 100 -16.44 -23.83 -23.06
N LEU A 101 -15.67 -23.35 -22.08
CA LEU A 101 -15.89 -22.02 -21.50
C LEU A 101 -15.52 -20.90 -22.47
N ARG A 102 -16.35 -19.85 -22.47
CA ARG A 102 -16.00 -18.58 -23.13
C ARG A 102 -14.67 -18.05 -22.59
N ALA A 103 -13.89 -17.41 -23.47
CA ALA A 103 -12.54 -16.95 -23.13
C ALA A 103 -12.52 -15.92 -22.00
N ASP A 104 -13.52 -15.03 -21.93
CA ASP A 104 -13.67 -14.03 -20.87
C ASP A 104 -13.97 -14.68 -19.51
N VAL A 105 -14.92 -15.62 -19.47
CA VAL A 105 -15.26 -16.37 -18.25
C VAL A 105 -14.06 -17.22 -17.78
N ARG A 106 -13.31 -17.80 -18.72
CA ARG A 106 -12.08 -18.53 -18.41
C ARG A 106 -11.03 -17.60 -17.79
N ALA A 107 -10.87 -16.39 -18.33
CA ALA A 107 -9.94 -15.40 -17.77
C ALA A 107 -10.36 -14.94 -16.35
N ASP A 108 -11.66 -14.76 -16.11
CA ASP A 108 -12.19 -14.39 -14.80
C ASP A 108 -12.01 -15.52 -13.78
N ALA A 109 -12.25 -16.78 -14.15
CA ALA A 109 -11.98 -17.92 -13.26
C ALA A 109 -10.48 -18.09 -12.97
N LEU A 110 -9.61 -17.85 -13.96
CA LEU A 110 -8.17 -17.85 -13.76
C LEU A 110 -7.74 -16.78 -12.75
N PHE A 111 -8.31 -15.58 -12.87
CA PHE A 111 -8.07 -14.48 -11.94
C PHE A 111 -8.54 -14.80 -10.52
N GLU A 112 -9.76 -15.30 -10.37
CA GLU A 112 -10.31 -15.60 -9.06
C GLU A 112 -9.63 -16.80 -8.39
N LEU A 113 -9.20 -17.81 -9.17
CA LEU A 113 -8.39 -18.90 -8.66
C LEU A 113 -7.02 -18.42 -8.17
N ALA A 114 -6.38 -17.49 -8.89
CA ALA A 114 -5.14 -16.87 -8.44
C ALA A 114 -5.33 -16.16 -7.09
N ARG A 115 -6.41 -15.39 -6.94
CA ARG A 115 -6.75 -14.73 -5.67
C ARG A 115 -7.08 -15.69 -4.55
N ASP A 116 -7.68 -16.84 -4.85
CA ASP A 116 -7.89 -17.88 -3.84
C ASP A 116 -6.56 -18.46 -3.35
N TYR A 117 -5.62 -18.74 -4.27
CA TYR A 117 -4.28 -19.18 -3.89
C TYR A 117 -3.54 -18.13 -3.06
N ASP A 118 -3.61 -16.85 -3.44
CA ASP A 118 -3.06 -15.75 -2.64
C ASP A 118 -3.65 -15.72 -1.22
N THR A 119 -4.98 -15.80 -1.11
CA THR A 119 -5.69 -15.80 0.19
C THR A 119 -5.34 -17.03 1.04
N ALA A 120 -5.07 -18.17 0.39
CA ALA A 120 -4.60 -19.40 1.05
C ALA A 120 -3.10 -19.35 1.44
N GLY A 121 -2.35 -18.32 1.05
CA GLY A 121 -0.90 -18.24 1.24
C GLY A 121 -0.10 -19.12 0.26
N LEU A 122 -0.72 -19.66 -0.79
CA LEU A 122 -0.10 -20.47 -1.83
C LEU A 122 0.50 -19.58 -2.93
N LEU A 123 1.51 -18.79 -2.55
CA LEU A 123 2.01 -17.66 -3.35
C LEU A 123 2.61 -18.09 -4.69
N ASP A 124 3.39 -19.17 -4.73
CA ASP A 124 3.96 -19.70 -5.98
C ASP A 124 2.89 -20.04 -7.03
N ARG A 125 1.76 -20.61 -6.58
CA ARG A 125 0.65 -20.96 -7.47
C ARG A 125 -0.07 -19.73 -7.96
N SER A 126 -0.30 -18.76 -7.07
CA SER A 126 -0.89 -17.47 -7.42
C SER A 126 -0.01 -16.72 -8.42
N GLU A 127 1.31 -16.67 -8.19
CA GLU A 127 2.29 -16.03 -9.07
C GLU A 127 2.23 -16.61 -10.48
N LYS A 128 2.24 -17.94 -10.59
CA LYS A 128 2.16 -18.64 -11.87
C LYS A 128 0.91 -18.26 -12.66
N LEU A 129 -0.25 -18.20 -12.01
CA LEU A 129 -1.51 -17.85 -12.68
C LEU A 129 -1.53 -16.38 -13.12
N PHE A 130 -1.06 -15.45 -12.27
CA PHE A 130 -0.99 -14.04 -12.67
C PHE A 130 0.01 -13.79 -13.81
N ARG A 131 1.17 -14.46 -13.81
CA ARG A 131 2.11 -14.41 -14.95
C ARG A 131 1.47 -14.91 -16.24
N GLN A 132 0.77 -16.05 -16.18
CA GLN A 132 0.04 -16.60 -17.32
C GLN A 132 -1.00 -15.61 -17.87
N MET A 133 -1.74 -14.92 -16.99
CA MET A 133 -2.71 -13.91 -17.42
C MET A 133 -2.07 -12.74 -18.16
N ILE A 134 -0.93 -12.26 -17.65
CA ILE A 134 -0.16 -11.17 -18.28
C ILE A 134 0.34 -11.62 -19.67
N GLU A 135 0.90 -12.82 -19.78
CA GLU A 135 1.39 -13.39 -21.05
C GLU A 135 0.26 -13.54 -22.10
N GLN A 136 -0.95 -13.88 -21.64
CA GLN A 136 -2.12 -14.04 -22.51
C GLN A 136 -2.82 -12.70 -22.83
N GLY A 137 -2.43 -11.59 -22.21
CA GLY A 137 -3.03 -10.27 -22.46
C GLY A 137 -4.41 -10.08 -21.82
N HIS A 138 -4.81 -10.93 -20.88
CA HIS A 138 -6.11 -10.84 -20.20
C HIS A 138 -5.98 -10.17 -18.83
N ASN A 139 -6.81 -9.16 -18.55
CA ASN A 139 -6.86 -8.46 -17.25
C ASN A 139 -5.47 -8.03 -16.74
N VAL A 140 -4.59 -7.62 -17.67
CA VAL A 140 -3.15 -7.43 -17.42
C VAL A 140 -2.88 -6.50 -16.23
N GLN A 141 -3.61 -5.38 -16.14
CA GLN A 141 -3.46 -4.43 -15.04
C GLN A 141 -3.78 -5.03 -13.66
N GLN A 142 -4.84 -5.85 -13.57
CA GLN A 142 -5.24 -6.51 -12.33
C GLN A 142 -4.24 -7.61 -11.96
N ALA A 143 -3.85 -8.44 -12.94
CA ALA A 143 -2.85 -9.49 -12.73
C ALA A 143 -1.51 -8.90 -12.28
N TYR A 144 -1.05 -7.84 -12.94
CA TYR A 144 0.15 -7.09 -12.56
C TYR A 144 0.07 -6.58 -11.12
N THR A 145 -1.05 -5.94 -10.74
CA THR A 145 -1.19 -5.32 -9.42
C THR A 145 -1.13 -6.36 -8.30
N ASN A 146 -1.76 -7.52 -8.51
CA ASN A 146 -1.70 -8.62 -7.54
C ASN A 146 -0.30 -9.26 -7.51
N LEU A 147 0.33 -9.46 -8.68
CA LEU A 147 1.68 -10.01 -8.78
C LEU A 147 2.72 -9.11 -8.09
N LEU A 148 2.62 -7.79 -8.28
CA LEU A 148 3.45 -6.82 -7.58
C LEU A 148 3.25 -6.89 -6.07
N SER A 149 1.99 -6.97 -5.60
CA SER A 149 1.67 -7.11 -4.19
C SER A 149 2.25 -8.40 -3.58
N ILE A 150 2.32 -9.49 -4.34
CA ILE A 150 2.97 -10.74 -3.91
C ILE A 150 4.45 -10.49 -3.68
N TYR A 151 5.17 -9.94 -4.67
CA TYR A 151 6.61 -9.67 -4.53
C TYR A 151 6.92 -8.68 -3.40
N GLU A 152 6.12 -7.64 -3.23
CA GLU A 152 6.29 -6.71 -2.10
C GLU A 152 6.05 -7.37 -0.73
N ARG A 153 5.17 -8.36 -0.65
CA ARG A 153 4.90 -9.10 0.60
C ARG A 153 6.02 -10.09 0.90
N GLU A 154 6.55 -10.75 -0.13
CA GLU A 154 7.71 -11.64 -0.04
C GLU A 154 9.04 -10.88 0.12
N ARG A 155 9.03 -9.55 -0.08
CA ARG A 155 10.21 -8.69 -0.16
C ARG A 155 11.18 -9.12 -1.27
N ASP A 156 10.63 -9.67 -2.36
CA ASP A 156 11.39 -9.97 -3.56
C ASP A 156 11.50 -8.73 -4.45
N TRP A 157 12.35 -7.81 -4.02
CA TRP A 157 12.57 -6.55 -4.71
C TRP A 157 13.09 -6.71 -6.15
N PRO A 158 13.99 -7.66 -6.47
CA PRO A 158 14.41 -7.88 -7.86
C PRO A 158 13.24 -8.24 -8.79
N ARG A 159 12.36 -9.18 -8.39
CA ARG A 159 11.18 -9.53 -9.19
C ARG A 159 10.15 -8.39 -9.24
N ALA A 160 10.00 -7.62 -8.15
CA ALA A 160 9.15 -6.43 -8.14
C ALA A 160 9.64 -5.33 -9.11
N ILE A 161 10.96 -5.12 -9.21
CA ILE A 161 11.56 -4.19 -10.18
C ILE A 161 11.39 -4.71 -11.61
N GLU A 162 11.65 -6.00 -11.84
CA GLU A 162 11.47 -6.62 -13.17
C GLU A 162 10.04 -6.41 -13.67
N ILE A 163 9.03 -6.78 -12.87
CA ILE A 163 7.64 -6.66 -13.32
C ILE A 163 7.26 -5.18 -13.50
N ALA A 164 7.70 -4.29 -12.60
CA ALA A 164 7.39 -2.86 -12.68
C ALA A 164 8.01 -2.18 -13.90
N THR A 165 9.20 -2.60 -14.31
CA THR A 165 9.86 -2.06 -15.51
C THR A 165 9.28 -2.62 -16.80
N GLN A 166 8.92 -3.91 -16.84
CA GLN A 166 8.39 -4.56 -18.05
C GLN A 166 6.95 -4.15 -18.37
N TYR A 167 6.08 -4.11 -17.36
CA TYR A 167 4.64 -3.93 -17.55
C TYR A 167 4.12 -2.58 -17.07
N GLY A 168 5.00 -1.78 -16.48
CA GLY A 168 4.62 -0.51 -15.88
C GLY A 168 4.01 0.50 -16.83
N ASN A 169 4.45 0.50 -18.10
CA ASN A 169 3.95 1.42 -19.14
C ASN A 169 2.47 1.18 -19.50
N GLN A 170 1.88 0.07 -19.07
CA GLN A 170 0.46 -0.24 -19.28
C GLN A 170 -0.44 0.31 -18.16
N ILE A 171 0.14 1.06 -17.23
CA ILE A 171 -0.53 1.58 -16.04
C ILE A 171 -0.44 3.10 -16.08
N ASP A 172 -1.56 3.77 -15.85
CA ASP A 172 -1.68 5.24 -15.89
C ASP A 172 -1.00 5.97 -14.70
N LYS A 173 0.00 5.34 -14.05
CA LYS A 173 0.70 5.91 -12.89
C LYS A 173 2.21 5.88 -13.10
N PRO A 174 2.94 6.93 -12.68
CA PRO A 174 4.39 6.91 -12.68
C PRO A 174 4.87 5.84 -11.69
N LEU A 175 5.73 4.93 -12.16
CA LEU A 175 6.25 3.81 -11.39
C LEU A 175 7.70 4.00 -11.00
N GLU A 176 8.35 5.01 -11.58
CA GLU A 176 9.72 5.36 -11.31
C GLU A 176 9.97 5.67 -9.82
N PRO A 177 9.10 6.43 -9.10
CA PRO A 177 9.24 6.62 -7.65
C PRO A 177 9.11 5.30 -6.87
N LEU A 178 8.24 4.39 -7.32
CA LEU A 178 8.05 3.09 -6.70
C LEU A 178 9.28 2.17 -6.88
N ILE A 179 9.81 2.12 -8.11
CA ILE A 179 11.05 1.39 -8.43
C ILE A 179 12.23 1.94 -7.62
N ALA A 180 12.31 3.27 -7.44
CA ALA A 180 13.33 3.87 -6.60
C ALA A 180 13.25 3.39 -5.14
N HIS A 181 12.04 3.22 -4.59
CA HIS A 181 11.88 2.63 -3.26
C HIS A 181 12.32 1.16 -3.19
N TYR A 182 12.09 0.35 -4.22
CA TYR A 182 12.60 -1.02 -4.25
C TYR A 182 14.12 -1.08 -4.29
N TYR A 183 14.76 -0.18 -5.04
CA TYR A 183 16.21 -0.04 -4.98
C TYR A 183 16.71 0.44 -3.61
N CYS A 184 15.95 1.29 -2.91
CA CYS A 184 16.27 1.63 -1.52
C CYS A 184 16.18 0.42 -0.59
N GLU A 185 15.23 -0.51 -0.78
CA GLU A 185 15.19 -1.75 0.00
C GLU A 185 16.38 -2.68 -0.28
N LEU A 186 16.80 -2.78 -1.55
CA LEU A 186 18.02 -3.50 -1.93
C LEU A 186 19.27 -2.85 -1.31
N ALA A 187 19.36 -1.52 -1.34
CA ALA A 187 20.43 -0.79 -0.70
C ALA A 187 20.46 -1.04 0.82
N GLN A 188 19.30 -1.03 1.50
CA GLN A 188 19.21 -1.33 2.92
C GLN A 188 19.71 -2.74 3.23
N THR A 189 19.37 -3.71 2.39
CA THR A 189 19.83 -5.11 2.54
C THR A 189 21.35 -5.18 2.41
N ALA A 190 21.92 -4.54 1.39
CA ALA A 190 23.37 -4.48 1.19
C ALA A 190 24.10 -3.76 2.35
N ILE A 191 23.53 -2.67 2.89
CA ILE A 191 24.06 -1.98 4.09
C ILE A 191 24.08 -2.93 5.29
N ASN A 192 23.00 -3.68 5.53
CA ASN A 192 22.94 -4.64 6.64
C ASN A 192 23.97 -5.77 6.50
N GLU A 193 24.31 -6.14 5.27
CA GLU A 193 25.37 -7.09 4.93
C GLU A 193 26.78 -6.46 4.90
N SER A 194 26.90 -5.17 5.23
CA SER A 194 28.14 -4.38 5.13
C SER A 194 28.75 -4.32 3.72
N ASN A 195 27.95 -4.59 2.68
CA ASN A 195 28.35 -4.46 1.28
C ASN A 195 28.04 -3.05 0.76
N TYR A 196 28.87 -2.09 1.17
CA TYR A 196 28.62 -0.68 0.90
C TYR A 196 28.73 -0.28 -0.58
N GLU A 197 29.62 -0.91 -1.35
CA GLU A 197 29.75 -0.67 -2.79
C GLU A 197 28.45 -1.05 -3.54
N GLN A 198 27.87 -2.19 -3.17
CA GLN A 198 26.58 -2.60 -3.73
C GLN A 198 25.44 -1.70 -3.26
N ALA A 199 25.46 -1.25 -2.01
CA ALA A 199 24.47 -0.31 -1.50
C ALA A 199 24.48 1.01 -2.29
N GLU A 200 25.66 1.58 -2.55
CA GLU A 200 25.83 2.77 -3.39
C GLU A 200 25.33 2.54 -4.81
N THR A 201 25.68 1.41 -5.41
CA THR A 201 25.16 1.03 -6.75
C THR A 201 23.62 0.98 -6.77
N HIS A 202 22.98 0.48 -5.71
CA HIS A 202 21.53 0.46 -5.60
C HIS A 202 20.94 1.87 -5.40
N LEU A 203 21.58 2.73 -4.58
CA LEU A 203 21.15 4.11 -4.37
C LEU A 203 21.30 4.96 -5.64
N GLU A 204 22.36 4.75 -6.42
CA GLU A 204 22.53 5.33 -7.75
C GLU A 204 21.38 4.94 -8.68
N LYS A 205 21.01 3.66 -8.71
CA LYS A 205 19.87 3.19 -9.49
C LYS A 205 18.56 3.81 -8.99
N ALA A 206 18.36 3.95 -7.68
CA ALA A 206 17.18 4.62 -7.14
C ALA A 206 17.07 6.07 -7.65
N LEU A 207 18.17 6.83 -7.62
CA LEU A 207 18.22 8.22 -8.11
C LEU A 207 18.19 8.33 -9.64
N TYR A 208 18.60 7.28 -10.36
CA TYR A 208 18.43 7.20 -11.82
C TYR A 208 16.94 7.14 -12.22
N TYR A 209 16.14 6.33 -11.50
CA TYR A 209 14.69 6.27 -11.74
C TYR A 209 13.97 7.50 -11.21
N CYS A 210 14.32 7.98 -10.02
CA CYS A 210 13.67 9.13 -9.39
C CYS A 210 14.74 10.04 -8.76
N SER A 211 15.12 11.09 -9.51
CA SER A 211 16.20 12.01 -9.12
C SER A 211 15.88 12.85 -7.87
N ASP A 212 14.61 12.99 -7.53
CA ASP A 212 14.08 13.64 -6.34
C ASP A 212 13.64 12.65 -5.24
N CYS A 213 14.10 11.39 -5.31
CA CYS A 213 13.81 10.39 -4.27
C CYS A 213 14.49 10.78 -2.94
N ALA A 214 13.74 11.43 -2.06
CA ALA A 214 14.26 11.85 -0.77
C ALA A 214 14.74 10.66 0.08
N ARG A 215 14.06 9.52 0.03
CA ARG A 215 14.51 8.30 0.73
C ARG A 215 15.93 7.89 0.32
N ALA A 216 16.19 7.85 -0.99
CA ALA A 216 17.50 7.47 -1.51
C ALA A 216 18.58 8.47 -1.06
N ASN A 217 18.30 9.78 -1.11
CA ASN A 217 19.24 10.79 -0.64
C ASN A 217 19.48 10.72 0.89
N VAL A 218 18.44 10.48 1.71
CA VAL A 218 18.61 10.28 3.16
C VAL A 218 19.51 9.08 3.44
N MET A 219 19.19 7.93 2.84
CA MET A 219 19.98 6.70 3.03
C MET A 219 21.42 6.85 2.55
N TRP A 220 21.64 7.54 1.42
CA TRP A 220 22.99 7.79 0.93
C TRP A 220 23.74 8.75 1.86
N GLY A 221 23.09 9.81 2.35
CA GLY A 221 23.71 10.72 3.31
C GLY A 221 24.14 10.01 4.60
N GLU A 222 23.30 9.13 5.14
CA GLU A 222 23.61 8.31 6.31
C GLU A 222 24.75 7.33 6.05
N LEU A 223 24.76 6.66 4.90
CA LEU A 223 25.85 5.75 4.51
C LEU A 223 27.18 6.50 4.35
N ALA A 224 27.17 7.65 3.68
CA ALA A 224 28.36 8.49 3.50
C ALA A 224 28.89 8.98 4.86
N LEU A 225 28.00 9.35 5.78
CA LEU A 225 28.37 9.73 7.15
C LEU A 225 29.06 8.57 7.89
N GLN A 226 28.54 7.34 7.77
CA GLN A 226 29.18 6.14 8.35
C GLN A 226 30.58 5.89 7.77
N GLN A 227 30.76 6.14 6.48
CA GLN A 227 32.05 6.02 5.78
C GLN A 227 32.98 7.22 6.02
N LYS A 228 32.53 8.25 6.75
CA LYS A 228 33.23 9.52 6.98
C LYS A 228 33.44 10.36 5.72
N ASP A 229 32.69 10.10 4.66
CA ASP A 229 32.60 10.98 3.51
C ASP A 229 31.59 12.10 3.80
N TYR A 230 32.05 13.06 4.60
CA TYR A 230 31.21 14.16 5.07
C TYR A 230 30.75 15.09 3.94
N ALA A 231 31.53 15.22 2.87
CA ALA A 231 31.18 16.05 1.73
C ALA A 231 29.95 15.48 1.02
N THR A 232 29.98 14.19 0.67
CA THR A 232 28.83 13.52 0.08
C THR A 232 27.64 13.51 1.03
N ALA A 233 27.86 13.28 2.34
CA ALA A 233 26.78 13.31 3.32
C ALA A 233 26.04 14.66 3.34
N ILE A 234 26.79 15.77 3.41
CA ILE A 234 26.24 17.13 3.38
C ILE A 234 25.46 17.36 2.07
N ASP A 235 26.05 17.06 0.92
CA ASP A 235 25.42 17.27 -0.39
C ASP A 235 24.10 16.51 -0.54
N ARG A 236 24.04 15.26 -0.03
CA ARG A 236 22.83 14.43 -0.06
C ARG A 236 21.75 14.97 0.87
N PHE A 237 22.08 15.36 2.10
CA PHE A 237 21.10 15.97 3.01
C PHE A 237 20.63 17.34 2.52
N GLU A 238 21.49 18.18 1.94
CA GLU A 238 21.08 19.44 1.33
C GLU A 238 20.17 19.22 0.11
N SER A 239 20.37 18.14 -0.65
CA SER A 239 19.45 17.74 -1.72
C SER A 239 18.05 17.44 -1.18
N VAL A 240 17.94 16.73 -0.05
CA VAL A 240 16.66 16.48 0.64
C VAL A 240 16.04 17.79 1.12
N GLU A 241 16.80 18.70 1.74
CA GLU A 241 16.32 20.02 2.16
C GLU A 241 15.69 20.80 1.01
N ASN A 242 16.31 20.77 -0.17
CA ASN A 242 15.83 21.51 -1.33
C ASN A 242 14.60 20.86 -2.00
N GLN A 243 14.54 19.54 -2.04
CA GLN A 243 13.47 18.79 -2.70
C GLN A 243 12.23 18.63 -1.79
N ARG A 244 12.45 18.32 -0.50
CA ARG A 244 11.42 17.99 0.48
C ARG A 244 11.72 18.62 1.86
N PRO A 245 11.52 19.95 2.01
CA PRO A 245 11.78 20.67 3.25
C PRO A 245 11.04 20.12 4.48
N GLU A 246 9.91 19.44 4.29
CA GLU A 246 9.16 18.79 5.36
C GLU A 246 9.90 17.62 6.05
N LEU A 247 10.95 17.09 5.41
CA LEU A 247 11.80 16.03 5.94
C LEU A 247 13.03 16.57 6.70
N MET A 248 13.18 17.89 6.81
CA MET A 248 14.25 18.51 7.60
C MET A 248 14.38 17.96 9.03
N PRO A 249 13.30 17.66 9.77
CA PRO A 249 13.41 17.00 11.08
C PRO A 249 14.19 15.68 11.08
N GLU A 250 14.13 14.91 9.99
CA GLU A 250 14.83 13.63 9.86
C GLU A 250 16.34 13.83 9.63
N ILE A 251 16.70 14.85 8.85
CA ILE A 251 18.07 15.02 8.37
C ILE A 251 18.90 16.03 9.16
N ILE A 252 18.28 16.91 9.96
CA ILE A 252 19.01 18.03 10.59
C ILE A 252 20.11 17.58 11.55
N SER A 253 19.86 16.51 12.32
CA SER A 253 20.85 15.95 13.25
C SER A 253 22.06 15.34 12.52
N PRO A 254 21.89 14.39 11.59
CA PRO A 254 23.03 13.81 10.87
C PRO A 254 23.73 14.84 9.96
N LEU A 255 23.01 15.83 9.42
CA LEU A 255 23.64 16.93 8.68
C LEU A 255 24.55 17.79 9.56
N PHE A 256 24.12 18.15 10.77
CA PHE A 256 24.99 18.86 11.71
C PHE A 256 26.18 18.01 12.16
N GLU A 257 26.00 16.70 12.31
CA GLU A 257 27.10 15.78 12.59
C GLU A 257 28.13 15.82 11.45
N ALA A 258 27.69 15.70 10.20
CA ALA A 258 28.56 15.79 9.02
C ALA A 258 29.29 17.14 8.93
N LEU A 259 28.57 18.26 9.15
CA LEU A 259 29.15 19.61 9.13
C LEU A 259 30.22 19.79 10.21
N VAL A 260 29.97 19.33 11.43
CA VAL A 260 30.96 19.40 12.52
C VAL A 260 32.18 18.51 12.22
N ALA A 261 31.94 17.27 11.76
CA ALA A 261 33.00 16.32 11.47
C ALA A 261 33.84 16.68 10.24
N SER A 262 33.29 17.48 9.32
CA SER A 262 34.03 18.07 8.20
C SER A 262 35.05 19.14 8.62
N GLU A 263 35.04 19.56 9.89
CA GLU A 263 35.90 20.61 10.46
C GLU A 263 35.82 21.97 9.73
N ASN A 264 34.75 22.19 8.95
CA ASN A 264 34.52 23.42 8.19
C ASN A 264 33.58 24.37 8.97
N ASP A 265 34.11 25.05 9.99
CA ASP A 265 33.34 25.98 10.83
C ASP A 265 32.62 27.08 10.02
N LYS A 266 33.22 27.53 8.90
CA LYS A 266 32.61 28.51 8.02
C LYS A 266 31.31 27.97 7.38
N ALA A 267 31.34 26.73 6.89
CA ALA A 267 30.15 26.09 6.33
C ALA A 267 29.08 25.85 7.39
N LEU A 268 29.48 25.37 8.58
CA LEU A 268 28.56 25.17 9.72
C LEU A 268 27.86 26.47 10.12
N ARG A 269 28.62 27.56 10.28
CA ARG A 269 28.04 28.88 10.62
C ARG A 269 27.14 29.43 9.53
N ALA A 270 27.54 29.30 8.26
CA ALA A 270 26.71 29.71 7.13
C ALA A 270 25.38 28.93 7.08
N TYR A 271 25.40 27.64 7.42
CA TYR A 271 24.20 26.81 7.50
C TYR A 271 23.28 27.25 8.66
N ILE A 272 23.83 27.54 9.85
CA ILE A 272 23.07 28.10 10.98
C ILE A 272 22.41 29.43 10.59
N ASP A 273 23.13 30.31 9.90
CA ASP A 273 22.59 31.59 9.43
C ASP A 273 21.47 31.40 8.40
N ARG A 274 21.58 30.39 7.54
CA ARG A 274 20.50 30.00 6.60
C ARG A 274 19.23 29.59 7.35
N ILE A 275 19.36 28.82 8.44
CA ILE A 275 18.22 28.45 9.29
C ILE A 275 17.59 29.69 9.93
N ARG A 276 18.39 30.64 10.45
CA ARG A 276 17.87 31.89 11.05
C ARG A 276 16.94 32.66 10.11
N GLY A 277 17.25 32.66 8.81
CA GLY A 277 16.50 33.35 7.76
C GLY A 277 15.22 32.67 7.28
N ARG A 278 14.88 31.47 7.79
CA ARG A 278 13.75 30.66 7.31
C ARG A 278 12.74 30.33 8.40
N PHE A 279 11.56 29.86 8.01
CA PHE A 279 10.59 29.26 8.92
C PHE A 279 10.85 27.75 8.97
N ASN A 280 11.21 27.24 10.15
CA ASN A 280 11.62 25.85 10.31
C ASN A 280 10.69 25.10 11.25
N ALA A 281 10.62 23.78 11.07
CA ALA A 281 9.99 22.88 12.02
C ALA A 281 10.62 22.98 13.42
N TYR A 282 9.84 22.67 14.45
CA TYR A 282 10.26 22.72 15.84
C TYR A 282 11.55 21.92 16.10
N SER A 283 11.65 20.70 15.59
CA SER A 283 12.81 19.84 15.80
C SER A 283 14.07 20.43 15.17
N VAL A 284 13.95 21.06 14.01
CA VAL A 284 15.05 21.80 13.36
C VAL A 284 15.50 22.97 14.23
N ILE A 285 14.55 23.76 14.76
CA ILE A 285 14.85 24.87 15.67
C ILE A 285 15.55 24.36 16.94
N LYS A 286 15.06 23.29 17.55
CA LYS A 286 15.63 22.71 18.77
C LYS A 286 17.04 22.18 18.55
N THR A 287 17.28 21.42 17.47
CA THR A 287 18.61 20.90 17.16
C THR A 287 19.59 22.03 16.86
N THR A 288 19.15 23.06 16.12
CA THR A 288 19.97 24.25 15.83
C THR A 288 20.30 25.03 17.10
N ARG A 289 19.34 25.21 18.03
CA ARG A 289 19.61 25.83 19.34
C ARG A 289 20.73 25.08 20.06
N ASN A 290 20.65 23.75 20.13
CA ASN A 290 21.65 22.95 20.82
C ASN A 290 23.04 23.08 20.17
N MET A 291 23.09 23.23 18.85
CA MET A 291 24.34 23.51 18.14
C MET A 291 24.89 24.90 18.50
N ILE A 292 24.06 25.93 18.45
CA ILE A 292 24.45 27.30 18.84
C ILE A 292 24.92 27.36 20.30
N GLU A 293 24.27 26.64 21.21
CA GLU A 293 24.69 26.60 22.62
C GLU A 293 26.10 26.04 22.79
N LYS A 294 26.46 25.02 22.00
CA LYS A 294 27.82 24.44 21.99
C LYS A 294 28.86 25.41 21.40
N LEU A 295 28.50 26.18 20.38
CA LEU A 295 29.44 27.05 19.66
C LEU A 295 29.61 28.43 20.31
N ASP A 296 28.50 29.08 20.65
CA ASP A 296 28.45 30.49 21.03
C ASP A 296 27.88 30.70 22.45
N GLY A 297 27.45 29.63 23.11
CA GLY A 297 26.96 29.66 24.50
C GLY A 297 25.45 29.84 24.64
N LYS A 298 24.97 29.59 25.87
CA LYS A 298 23.54 29.47 26.18
C LYS A 298 22.71 30.71 25.86
N GLN A 299 23.25 31.90 26.08
CA GLN A 299 22.49 33.14 25.89
C GLN A 299 22.13 33.37 24.41
N ILE A 300 23.10 33.21 23.50
CA ILE A 300 22.87 33.36 22.05
C ILE A 300 21.91 32.28 21.53
N ALA A 301 22.01 31.07 22.07
CA ALA A 301 21.10 29.98 21.74
C ALA A 301 19.66 30.26 22.20
N ASP A 302 19.48 30.77 23.42
CA ASP A 302 18.16 31.13 23.95
C ASP A 302 17.53 32.30 23.16
N ASP A 303 18.33 33.28 22.73
CA ASP A 303 17.87 34.39 21.90
C ASP A 303 17.41 33.92 20.51
N PHE A 304 18.19 33.03 19.86
CA PHE A 304 17.79 32.37 18.62
C PHE A 304 16.48 31.58 18.78
N PHE A 305 16.40 30.76 19.83
CA PHE A 305 15.23 29.90 20.07
C PHE A 305 13.96 30.72 20.26
N LYS A 306 14.05 31.80 21.05
CA LYS A 306 12.95 32.75 21.26
C LYS A 306 12.53 33.41 19.94
N GLU A 307 13.49 33.89 19.14
CA GLU A 307 13.20 34.53 17.86
C GLU A 307 12.44 33.58 16.92
N GLN A 308 12.86 32.32 16.82
CA GLN A 308 12.28 31.34 15.91
C GLN A 308 10.90 30.83 16.36
N ILE A 309 10.70 30.55 17.65
CA ILE A 309 9.41 30.05 18.15
C ILE A 309 8.33 31.12 18.09
N VAL A 310 8.68 32.40 18.28
CA VAL A 310 7.71 33.49 18.12
C VAL A 310 7.28 33.61 16.65
N LYS A 311 8.20 33.40 15.69
CA LYS A 311 7.88 33.38 14.25
C LYS A 311 6.96 32.20 13.89
N ARG A 312 7.17 31.03 14.49
CA ARG A 312 6.37 29.82 14.24
C ARG A 312 6.03 29.09 15.55
N PRO A 313 4.92 29.46 16.20
CA PRO A 313 4.53 28.85 17.46
C PRO A 313 4.15 27.37 17.30
N SER A 314 4.62 26.54 18.23
CA SER A 314 4.18 25.14 18.40
C SER A 314 4.07 24.81 19.88
N LEU A 315 3.26 23.82 20.24
CA LEU A 315 3.10 23.37 21.63
C LEU A 315 4.43 22.85 22.19
N LYS A 316 5.20 22.11 21.37
CA LYS A 316 6.54 21.64 21.73
C LYS A 316 7.49 22.82 22.02
N GLY A 317 7.46 23.87 21.18
CA GLY A 317 8.27 25.07 21.35
C GLY A 317 7.86 25.91 22.55
N LEU A 318 6.56 26.13 22.73
CA LEU A 318 6.03 26.85 23.89
C LEU A 318 6.43 26.16 25.20
N ARG A 319 6.32 24.83 25.24
CA ARG A 319 6.74 24.03 26.40
C ARG A 319 8.23 24.20 26.70
N ASP A 320 9.09 23.98 25.72
CA ASP A 320 10.54 24.01 25.95
C ASP A 320 11.01 25.46 26.24
N TRP A 321 10.33 26.49 25.71
CA TRP A 321 10.56 27.88 26.08
C TRP A 321 10.11 28.20 27.52
N ALA A 322 8.92 27.75 27.93
CA ALA A 322 8.40 27.92 29.29
C ALA A 322 9.32 27.26 30.33
N ARG A 323 9.81 26.05 30.05
CA ARG A 323 10.82 25.37 30.90
C ARG A 323 12.09 26.20 31.04
N GLY A 324 12.54 26.85 29.97
CA GLY A 324 13.68 27.77 30.01
C GLY A 324 13.48 28.97 30.94
N GLN A 325 12.22 29.37 31.21
CA GLN A 325 11.90 30.45 32.15
C GLN A 325 11.89 30.01 33.61
N LEU A 326 11.72 28.72 33.93
CA LEU A 326 11.66 28.22 35.31
C LEU A 326 12.88 28.62 36.15
N ALA A 327 14.07 28.60 35.56
CA ALA A 327 15.29 29.00 36.24
C ALA A 327 15.42 30.52 36.46
N LYS A 328 14.65 31.31 35.71
CA LYS A 328 14.63 32.79 35.74
C LYS A 328 13.46 33.34 36.56
N SER A 329 12.43 32.53 36.81
CA SER A 329 11.23 32.91 37.55
C SER A 329 11.47 33.01 39.06
N PRO A 330 10.91 34.03 39.74
CA PRO A 330 10.94 34.11 41.20
C PRO A 330 10.16 32.93 41.83
N PRO A 331 10.48 32.53 43.08
CA PRO A 331 9.88 31.36 43.73
C PRO A 331 8.34 31.36 43.72
N THR A 332 7.71 32.52 43.86
CA THR A 332 6.25 32.68 43.89
C THR A 332 5.55 32.41 42.56
N GLU A 333 6.25 32.57 41.43
CA GLU A 333 5.72 32.33 40.08
C GLU A 333 6.21 31.00 39.49
N ARG A 334 7.27 30.43 40.06
CA ARG A 334 7.87 29.18 39.59
C ARG A 334 6.89 28.02 39.59
N GLU A 335 6.09 27.90 40.66
CA GLU A 335 5.05 26.85 40.77
C GLU A 335 3.99 26.97 39.65
N LYS A 336 3.61 28.20 39.27
CA LYS A 336 2.65 28.42 38.17
C LYS A 336 3.25 28.04 36.82
N VAL A 337 4.50 28.44 36.56
CA VAL A 337 5.20 28.09 35.31
C VAL A 337 5.42 26.58 35.21
N GLU A 338 5.70 25.92 36.33
CA GLU A 338 5.86 24.46 36.41
C GLU A 338 4.54 23.75 36.07
N ALA A 339 3.42 24.18 36.69
CA ALA A 339 2.10 23.66 36.35
C ALA A 339 1.75 23.85 34.86
N MET A 340 2.10 24.99 34.25
CA MET A 340 1.91 25.21 32.80
C MET A 340 2.76 24.25 31.96
N CYS A 341 4.01 23.99 32.36
CA CYS A 341 4.89 23.03 31.68
C CYS A 341 4.31 21.62 31.74
N ASP A 342 3.81 21.20 32.91
CA ASP A 342 3.21 19.88 33.11
C ASP A 342 1.94 19.69 32.27
N MET A 343 1.09 20.71 32.19
CA MET A 343 -0.09 20.70 31.31
C MET A 343 0.32 20.58 29.84
N LEU A 344 1.32 21.35 29.39
CA LEU A 344 1.82 21.28 28.02
C LEU A 344 2.45 19.91 27.71
N ASP A 345 3.15 19.30 28.68
CA ASP A 345 3.68 17.94 28.54
C ASP A 345 2.58 16.92 28.32
N GLN A 346 1.48 17.00 29.06
CA GLN A 346 0.34 16.11 28.89
C GLN A 346 -0.28 16.26 27.49
N VAL A 347 -0.41 17.49 26.99
CA VAL A 347 -0.97 17.74 25.65
C VAL A 347 -0.05 17.24 24.53
N VAL A 348 1.28 17.31 24.71
CA VAL A 348 2.26 16.92 23.69
C VAL A 348 2.54 15.41 23.69
N ARG A 349 2.50 14.73 24.84
CA ARG A 349 3.00 13.35 25.03
C ARG A 349 2.42 12.33 24.04
N ASP A 350 1.11 12.41 23.79
CA ASP A 350 0.40 11.38 23.02
C ASP A 350 0.11 11.80 21.58
N LYS A 351 0.67 12.93 21.11
CA LYS A 351 0.45 13.37 19.73
C LYS A 351 1.35 12.59 18.77
N PRO A 352 0.79 12.07 17.68
CA PRO A 352 1.59 11.43 16.64
C PRO A 352 2.49 12.47 15.96
N SER A 353 3.66 12.02 15.52
CA SER A 353 4.59 12.87 14.76
C SER A 353 4.35 12.76 13.25
N TYR A 354 3.74 11.66 12.79
CA TYR A 354 3.46 11.41 11.38
C TYR A 354 2.04 10.93 11.14
N GLN A 355 1.52 11.24 9.96
CA GLN A 355 0.23 10.75 9.48
C GLN A 355 0.31 10.34 8.01
N CYS A 356 -0.30 9.20 7.68
CA CYS A 356 -0.51 8.77 6.30
C CYS A 356 -1.61 9.59 5.64
N THR A 357 -1.31 10.20 4.50
CA THR A 357 -2.27 10.97 3.69
C THR A 357 -3.29 10.09 2.96
N HIS A 358 -3.00 8.79 2.81
CA HIS A 358 -3.88 7.84 2.11
C HIS A 358 -4.91 7.18 3.05
N CYS A 359 -4.49 6.61 4.18
CA CYS A 359 -5.39 5.86 5.08
C CYS A 359 -5.57 6.48 6.47
N GLY A 360 -4.85 7.55 6.81
CA GLY A 360 -4.92 8.19 8.13
C GLY A 360 -4.16 7.48 9.24
N PHE A 361 -3.37 6.45 8.94
CA PHE A 361 -2.44 5.83 9.90
C PHE A 361 -1.60 6.89 10.60
N ARG A 362 -1.43 6.78 11.92
CA ARG A 362 -0.69 7.72 12.77
C ARG A 362 0.43 6.99 13.50
N GLY A 363 1.62 7.59 13.52
CA GLY A 363 2.82 6.97 14.10
C GLY A 363 3.78 7.97 14.72
N GLN A 364 4.78 7.44 15.45
CA GLN A 364 5.87 8.24 16.05
C GLN A 364 7.16 8.21 15.23
N SER A 365 7.24 7.37 14.21
CA SER A 365 8.38 7.24 13.30
C SER A 365 7.92 7.39 11.85
N LEU A 366 8.80 7.92 11.00
CA LEU A 366 8.59 7.95 9.57
C LEU A 366 8.61 6.52 9.01
N HIS A 367 7.64 6.20 8.17
CA HIS A 367 7.59 4.95 7.43
C HIS A 367 7.45 5.24 5.94
N TRP A 368 8.48 4.91 5.16
CA TRP A 368 8.44 5.06 3.70
C TRP A 368 7.36 4.20 3.05
N ARG A 369 7.04 3.04 3.61
CA ARG A 369 5.88 2.22 3.28
C ARG A 369 4.90 2.22 4.44
N CYS A 370 3.67 2.71 4.22
CA CYS A 370 2.68 2.79 5.28
C CYS A 370 2.36 1.38 5.83
N PRO A 371 2.53 1.13 7.15
CA PRO A 371 2.25 -0.19 7.74
C PRO A 371 0.78 -0.62 7.63
N SER A 372 -0.14 0.32 7.49
CA SER A 372 -1.58 0.03 7.43
C SER A 372 -2.09 -0.22 6.01
N CYS A 373 -1.70 0.59 5.03
CA CYS A 373 -2.23 0.50 3.66
C CYS A 373 -1.22 0.09 2.60
N GLY A 374 0.05 -0.16 2.99
CA GLY A 374 1.11 -0.61 2.09
C GLY A 374 1.60 0.43 1.09
N HIS A 375 1.00 1.63 1.04
CA HIS A 375 1.36 2.67 0.09
C HIS A 375 2.70 3.32 0.44
N TRP A 376 3.52 3.52 -0.58
CA TRP A 376 4.81 4.19 -0.49
C TRP A 376 4.67 5.72 -0.45
N ASP A 377 5.56 6.37 0.28
CA ASP A 377 5.72 7.83 0.40
C ASP A 377 4.46 8.61 0.78
N THR A 378 3.56 7.99 1.53
CA THR A 378 2.30 8.61 1.98
C THR A 378 2.33 9.07 3.44
N VAL A 379 3.31 8.59 4.24
CA VAL A 379 3.44 8.96 5.64
C VAL A 379 4.26 10.24 5.73
N GLN A 380 3.62 11.32 6.18
CA GLN A 380 4.22 12.65 6.24
C GLN A 380 4.26 13.17 7.67
N THR A 381 5.24 14.02 7.95
CA THR A 381 5.37 14.75 9.21
C THR A 381 4.13 15.61 9.44
N ILE A 382 3.57 15.58 10.64
CA ILE A 382 2.45 16.45 11.00
C ILE A 382 3.00 17.84 11.28
N ILE A 383 2.64 18.79 10.42
CA ILE A 383 3.10 20.17 10.48
C ILE A 383 2.06 21.06 11.17
N GLY A 384 2.50 21.94 12.08
CA GLY A 384 1.66 22.98 12.67
C GLY A 384 1.75 23.05 14.20
N ALA A 385 0.81 23.75 14.82
CA ALA A 385 0.84 24.04 16.26
C ALA A 385 0.95 22.78 17.14
N GLU A 386 0.35 21.68 16.68
CA GLU A 386 0.30 20.41 17.41
C GLU A 386 1.44 19.44 17.07
N GLY A 387 2.21 19.72 16.00
CA GLY A 387 3.27 18.86 15.49
C GLY A 387 4.59 19.61 15.37
N GLU A 388 5.17 19.63 14.16
CA GLU A 388 6.41 20.31 13.80
C GLU A 388 6.27 21.79 13.37
#